data_AF-A0A7C5YD28-F1
#
_entry.id   AF-A0A7C5YD28-F1
#
_cell.length_a   1.000
_cell.length_b   1.000
_cell.length_c   1.000
_cell.angle_alpha   90.00
_cell.angle_beta   90.00
_cell.angle_gamma   90.00
#
_symmetry.space_group_name_H-M   'P 1'
#
loop_
_entity.id
_entity.type
_entity.pdbx_description
1 polymer ?
#
loop_
_entity_poly.entity_id
_entity_poly.type
_entity_poly.pdbx_seq_one_letter_code
_entity_poly.pdbx_strand_id
1 'polypeptide(L)'
;MSSSAKDVVLSGLSKLRTSALLLIITVILLGVSSVTLMMLFFISVNTTVSGVVGGINYFREVRHLSPLVITAVLSFLIVAIVAVILLLISIYFYLVPSAKQFVMWRPLDFSTPSKLMRLGYVSGALTLLTAFILLIIAIVPQIPVIALVSIVLIIVGFILLLIGRIGVIIYFFRLRDAFNSTIFLITAILLIISLVVTFIPIVSALAVILELIVWVLVFIEANSLRDKITSGTIQV
;
A
#
# COMPACT_ATOMS: atom_id res chain seq x y z
N MET A 1 17.66 20.74 -28.03
CA MET A 1 16.60 19.74 -27.78
C MET A 1 16.85 18.85 -26.56
N SER A 2 18.06 18.80 -25.96
CA SER A 2 18.36 17.95 -24.78
C SER A 2 17.86 18.49 -23.43
N SER A 3 17.61 19.81 -23.28
CA SER A 3 17.13 20.36 -22.00
C SER A 3 15.73 19.83 -21.63
N SER A 4 14.84 19.70 -22.61
CA SER A 4 13.47 19.22 -22.38
C SER A 4 13.42 17.78 -21.85
N ALA A 5 14.28 16.88 -22.35
CA ALA A 5 14.29 15.49 -21.90
C ALA A 5 14.86 15.37 -20.48
N LYS A 6 15.95 16.09 -20.20
CA LYS A 6 16.56 16.17 -18.88
C LYS A 6 15.57 16.72 -17.85
N ASP A 7 14.86 17.79 -18.17
CA ASP A 7 13.88 18.42 -17.27
C ASP A 7 12.69 17.50 -16.97
N VAL A 8 12.19 16.77 -17.97
CA VAL A 8 11.11 15.78 -17.80
C VAL A 8 11.55 14.64 -16.88
N VAL A 9 12.77 14.11 -17.06
CA VAL A 9 13.31 13.04 -16.23
C VAL A 9 13.56 13.50 -14.79
N LEU A 10 14.15 14.68 -14.60
CA LEU A 10 14.37 15.26 -13.27
C LEU A 10 13.03 15.52 -12.55
N SER A 11 12.01 15.98 -13.27
CA SER A 11 10.64 16.14 -12.74
C SER A 11 10.05 14.79 -12.32
N GLY A 12 10.23 13.75 -13.14
CA GLY A 12 9.82 12.38 -12.82
C GLY A 12 10.46 11.87 -11.53
N LEU A 13 11.80 11.93 -11.44
CA LEU A 13 12.55 11.51 -10.25
C LEU A 13 12.16 12.30 -8.99
N SER A 14 11.92 13.61 -9.12
CA SER A 14 11.46 14.43 -7.99
C SER A 14 10.10 13.96 -7.48
N LYS A 15 9.16 13.63 -8.37
CA LYS A 15 7.83 13.13 -7.98
C LYS A 15 7.92 11.72 -7.40
N LEU A 16 8.78 10.85 -7.96
CA LEU A 16 9.05 9.53 -7.41
C LEU A 16 9.59 9.61 -5.98
N ARG A 17 10.54 10.51 -5.72
CA ARG A 17 11.11 10.77 -4.40
C ARG A 17 10.03 11.20 -3.40
N THR A 18 9.19 12.18 -3.75
CA THR A 18 8.11 12.63 -2.87
C THR A 18 7.08 11.53 -2.63
N SER A 19 6.75 10.74 -3.65
CA SER A 19 5.87 9.59 -3.50
C SER A 19 6.44 8.55 -2.53
N ALA A 20 7.73 8.23 -2.65
CA ALA A 20 8.40 7.27 -1.78
C ALA A 20 8.35 7.72 -0.30
N LEU A 21 8.57 9.00 -0.01
CA LEU A 21 8.43 9.54 1.35
C LEU A 21 7.01 9.35 1.90
N LEU A 22 5.99 9.69 1.11
CA LEU A 22 4.60 9.53 1.55
C LEU A 22 4.25 8.05 1.73
N LEU A 23 4.82 7.16 0.93
CA LEU A 23 4.60 5.71 1.05
C LEU A 23 5.32 5.13 2.26
N ILE A 24 6.50 5.63 2.64
CA ILE A 24 7.15 5.28 3.91
C ILE A 24 6.20 5.57 5.08
N ILE A 25 5.66 6.80 5.14
CA ILE A 25 4.71 7.19 6.20
C ILE A 25 3.46 6.31 6.17
N THR A 26 2.93 6.04 4.97
CA THR A 26 1.74 5.20 4.77
C THR A 26 1.96 3.77 5.28
N VAL A 27 3.10 3.15 4.93
CA VAL A 27 3.45 1.78 5.35
C VAL A 27 3.64 1.71 6.86
N ILE A 28 4.25 2.73 7.49
CA ILE A 28 4.37 2.81 8.94
C ILE A 28 2.98 2.86 9.59
N LEU A 29 2.09 3.71 9.11
CA LEU A 29 0.72 3.83 9.63
C LEU A 29 -0.06 2.52 9.51
N LEU A 30 0.00 1.86 8.35
CA LEU A 30 -0.65 0.56 8.14
C LEU A 30 -0.02 -0.54 9.03
N GLY A 31 1.30 -0.54 9.16
CA GLY A 31 2.03 -1.48 10.01
C GLY A 31 1.64 -1.37 11.47
N VAL A 32 1.69 -0.18 12.05
CA VAL A 32 1.28 0.05 13.45
C VAL A 32 -0.18 -0.36 13.67
N SER A 33 -1.06 -0.01 12.73
CA SER A 33 -2.48 -0.37 12.80
C SER A 33 -2.71 -1.88 12.77
N SER A 34 -1.96 -2.61 11.92
CA SER A 34 -2.06 -4.07 11.82
C SER A 34 -1.63 -4.79 13.10
N VAL A 35 -0.63 -4.26 13.83
CA VAL A 35 -0.19 -4.83 15.11
C VAL A 35 -1.31 -4.75 16.15
N THR A 36 -2.04 -3.63 16.19
CA THR A 36 -3.19 -3.46 17.10
C THR A 36 -4.28 -4.50 16.82
N LEU A 37 -4.64 -4.73 15.55
CA LEU A 37 -5.60 -5.79 15.19
C LEU A 37 -5.10 -7.18 15.53
N MET A 38 -3.82 -7.47 15.26
CA MET A 38 -3.24 -8.78 15.52
C MET A 38 -3.28 -9.12 17.01
N MET A 39 -2.93 -8.17 17.88
CA MET A 39 -2.98 -8.33 19.34
C MET A 39 -4.39 -8.67 19.82
N LEU A 40 -5.42 -8.03 19.25
CA LEU A 40 -6.82 -8.28 19.61
C LEU A 40 -7.34 -9.61 19.09
N PHE A 41 -6.90 -10.04 17.91
CA PHE A 41 -7.20 -11.36 17.39
C PHE A 41 -6.67 -12.44 18.35
N PHE A 42 -5.42 -12.31 18.82
CA PHE A 42 -4.84 -13.24 19.80
C PHE A 42 -5.58 -13.20 21.16
N ILE A 43 -5.98 -12.03 21.65
CA ILE A 43 -6.78 -11.90 22.89
C ILE A 43 -8.16 -12.56 22.72
N SER A 44 -8.82 -12.36 21.59
CA SER A 44 -10.13 -12.95 21.29
C SER A 44 -10.06 -14.48 21.16
N VAL A 45 -9.02 -15.01 20.52
CA VAL A 45 -8.83 -16.46 20.40
C VAL A 45 -8.54 -17.09 21.76
N ASN A 46 -7.65 -16.50 22.58
CA ASN A 46 -7.32 -17.04 23.90
C ASN A 46 -8.52 -17.04 24.87
N THR A 47 -9.37 -16.00 24.82
CA THR A 47 -10.59 -15.94 25.64
C THR A 47 -11.65 -16.96 25.18
N THR A 48 -11.76 -17.21 23.87
CA THR A 48 -12.64 -18.25 23.33
C THR A 48 -12.16 -19.66 23.71
N VAL A 49 -10.85 -19.94 23.63
CA VAL A 49 -10.28 -21.24 24.00
C VAL A 49 -10.41 -21.51 25.51
N SER A 50 -10.19 -20.49 26.36
CA SER A 50 -10.38 -20.63 27.80
C SER A 50 -11.85 -20.90 28.20
N GLY A 51 -12.81 -20.31 27.48
CA GLY A 51 -14.25 -20.56 27.67
C GLY A 51 -14.75 -21.94 27.19
N VAL A 52 -14.01 -22.62 26.31
CA VAL A 52 -14.32 -24.00 25.88
C VAL A 52 -13.80 -25.03 26.90
N VAL A 53 -12.72 -24.72 27.62
CA VAL A 53 -12.15 -25.59 28.66
C VAL A 53 -12.88 -25.43 30.00
N GLY A 54 -13.38 -24.22 30.31
CA GLY A 54 -14.28 -23.96 31.44
C GLY A 54 -15.74 -24.24 31.07
N GLY A 55 -16.14 -25.50 31.10
CA GLY A 55 -17.44 -25.96 30.65
C GLY A 55 -18.64 -25.12 31.13
N ILE A 56 -19.59 -24.96 30.20
CA ILE A 56 -20.99 -24.57 30.43
C ILE A 56 -21.15 -23.12 30.92
N ASN A 57 -21.30 -22.15 30.01
CA ASN A 57 -22.27 -21.01 30.12
C ASN A 57 -22.17 -19.90 29.04
N TYR A 58 -21.22 -19.91 28.10
CA TYR A 58 -21.03 -18.77 27.17
C TYR A 58 -21.80 -18.81 25.84
N PHE A 59 -22.55 -19.86 25.53
CA PHE A 59 -23.29 -19.95 24.25
C PHE A 59 -24.45 -18.94 24.12
N ARG A 60 -24.77 -18.16 25.17
CA ARG A 60 -25.82 -17.13 25.14
C ARG A 60 -25.32 -15.70 24.91
N GLU A 61 -24.01 -15.44 24.95
CA GLU A 61 -23.44 -14.08 24.87
C GLU A 61 -22.65 -13.77 23.58
N VAL A 62 -22.77 -14.60 22.54
CA VAL A 62 -22.09 -14.36 21.24
C VAL A 62 -22.71 -13.16 20.45
N ARG A 63 -23.64 -12.39 21.05
CA ARG A 63 -24.35 -11.31 20.36
C ARG A 63 -23.81 -9.91 20.57
N HIS A 64 -22.85 -9.72 21.46
CA HIS A 64 -22.27 -8.41 21.70
C HIS A 64 -20.75 -8.49 21.54
N LEU A 65 -20.24 -7.94 20.43
CA LEU A 65 -18.82 -7.59 20.32
C LEU A 65 -18.49 -6.80 21.59
N SER A 66 -17.49 -7.26 22.35
CA SER A 66 -17.15 -6.56 23.60
C SER A 66 -16.83 -5.09 23.27
N PRO A 67 -17.20 -4.13 24.14
CA PRO A 67 -16.93 -2.71 23.88
C PRO A 67 -15.47 -2.43 23.54
N LEU A 68 -14.55 -3.24 24.08
CA LEU A 68 -13.12 -3.20 23.79
C LEU A 68 -12.80 -3.60 22.33
N VAL A 69 -13.43 -4.65 21.80
CA VAL A 69 -13.27 -5.06 20.40
C VAL A 69 -13.86 -4.01 19.46
N ILE A 70 -15.04 -3.47 19.76
CA ILE A 70 -15.65 -2.41 18.94
C ILE A 70 -14.73 -1.18 18.88
N THR A 71 -14.28 -0.70 20.05
CA THR A 71 -13.42 0.49 20.15
C THR A 71 -12.13 0.30 19.35
N ALA A 72 -11.56 -0.90 19.40
CA ALA A 72 -10.28 -1.16 18.75
C ALA A 72 -10.40 -1.43 17.24
N VAL A 73 -11.51 -2.01 16.78
CA VAL A 73 -11.82 -2.08 15.35
C VAL A 73 -12.06 -0.67 14.80
N LEU A 74 -12.78 0.19 15.52
CA LEU A 74 -12.97 1.58 15.13
C LEU A 74 -11.66 2.38 15.08
N SER A 75 -10.79 2.22 16.09
CA SER A 75 -9.48 2.90 16.08
C SER A 75 -8.61 2.43 14.91
N PHE A 76 -8.59 1.12 14.63
CA PHE A 76 -7.93 0.59 13.43
C PHE A 76 -8.49 1.22 12.15
N LEU A 77 -9.81 1.26 11.99
CA LEU A 77 -10.43 1.79 10.78
C LEU A 77 -10.14 3.27 10.57
N ILE A 78 -10.12 4.06 11.64
CA ILE A 78 -9.77 5.48 11.56
C ILE A 78 -8.33 5.63 11.04
N VAL A 79 -7.37 4.90 11.61
CA VAL A 79 -5.97 4.98 11.15
C VAL A 79 -5.82 4.41 9.74
N ALA A 80 -6.52 3.33 9.41
CA ALA A 80 -6.53 2.74 8.07
C ALA A 80 -7.11 3.71 7.03
N ILE A 81 -8.16 4.46 7.35
CA ILE A 81 -8.70 5.51 6.47
C ILE A 81 -7.65 6.60 6.24
N VAL A 82 -7.00 7.09 7.31
CA VAL A 82 -5.92 8.10 7.17
C VAL A 82 -4.79 7.56 6.29
N ALA A 83 -4.39 6.30 6.49
CA ALA A 83 -3.36 5.67 5.68
C ALA A 83 -3.78 5.50 4.21
N VAL A 84 -5.03 5.11 3.93
CA VAL A 84 -5.56 5.00 2.56
C VAL A 84 -5.66 6.37 1.89
N ILE A 85 -6.01 7.43 2.63
CA ILE A 85 -5.98 8.81 2.12
C ILE A 85 -4.56 9.21 1.74
N LEU A 86 -3.57 8.94 2.61
CA LEU A 86 -2.16 9.22 2.30
C LEU A 86 -1.64 8.38 1.13
N LEU A 87 -2.04 7.11 1.04
CA LEU A 87 -1.76 6.22 -0.08
C LEU A 87 -2.29 6.83 -1.38
N LEU A 88 -3.54 7.30 -1.37
CA LEU A 88 -4.19 7.91 -2.53
C LEU A 88 -3.51 9.21 -2.92
N ILE A 89 -3.17 10.06 -1.95
CA ILE A 89 -2.42 11.29 -2.20
C ILE A 89 -1.06 10.97 -2.83
N SER A 90 -0.30 10.04 -2.24
CA SER A 90 1.01 9.65 -2.76
C SER A 90 0.93 9.14 -4.19
N ILE A 91 -0.01 8.24 -4.46
CA ILE A 91 -0.07 7.58 -5.76
C ILE A 91 -0.66 8.50 -6.82
N TYR A 92 -1.77 9.17 -6.52
CA TYR A 92 -2.48 9.99 -7.50
C TYR A 92 -1.72 11.27 -7.85
N PHE A 93 -1.13 11.95 -6.85
CA PHE A 93 -0.44 13.22 -7.08
C PHE A 93 1.05 13.07 -7.40
N TYR A 94 1.70 11.99 -6.97
CA TYR A 94 3.15 11.85 -7.13
C TYR A 94 3.58 10.61 -7.93
N LEU A 95 3.13 9.40 -7.58
CA LEU A 95 3.59 8.18 -8.27
C LEU A 95 3.12 8.07 -9.71
N VAL A 96 1.81 8.20 -9.96
CA VAL A 96 1.23 8.13 -11.30
C VAL A 96 1.73 9.31 -12.16
N PRO A 97 1.79 10.55 -11.66
CA PRO A 97 2.40 11.65 -12.41
C PRO A 97 3.88 11.47 -12.67
N SER A 98 4.65 10.83 -11.77
CA SER A 98 6.02 10.42 -12.04
C SER A 98 6.08 9.48 -13.25
N ALA A 99 5.29 8.41 -13.24
CA ALA A 99 5.24 7.47 -14.37
C ALA A 99 4.84 8.17 -15.68
N LYS A 100 3.93 9.14 -15.64
CA LYS A 100 3.56 9.95 -16.83
C LYS A 100 4.72 10.78 -17.37
N GLN A 101 5.59 11.34 -16.53
CA GLN A 101 6.79 12.05 -17.00
C GLN A 101 7.72 11.07 -17.75
N PHE A 102 7.92 9.87 -17.21
CA PHE A 102 8.71 8.85 -17.89
C PHE A 102 8.07 8.34 -19.19
N VAL A 103 6.74 8.35 -19.30
CA VAL A 103 6.03 8.10 -20.58
C VAL A 103 6.36 9.16 -21.63
N MET A 104 6.49 10.43 -21.24
CA MET A 104 6.86 11.50 -22.18
C MET A 104 8.28 11.36 -22.72
N TRP A 105 9.19 10.78 -21.92
CA TRP A 105 10.56 10.49 -22.34
C TRP A 105 10.68 9.17 -23.13
N ARG A 106 10.07 8.09 -22.64
CA ARG A 106 10.08 6.75 -23.25
C ARG A 106 8.68 6.10 -23.23
N PRO A 107 7.84 6.37 -24.23
CA PRO A 107 6.43 5.96 -24.20
C PRO A 107 6.23 4.44 -24.31
N LEU A 108 7.07 3.73 -25.07
CA LEU A 108 6.98 2.27 -25.26
C LEU A 108 7.24 1.51 -23.95
N ASP A 109 8.12 2.02 -23.08
CA ASP A 109 8.51 1.34 -21.85
C ASP A 109 7.54 1.61 -20.69
N PHE A 110 7.03 2.84 -20.58
CA PHE A 110 6.33 3.30 -19.37
C PHE A 110 4.80 3.40 -19.49
N SER A 111 4.22 3.25 -20.68
CA SER A 111 2.77 3.44 -20.89
C SER A 111 1.91 2.37 -20.20
N THR A 112 2.30 1.10 -20.28
CA THR A 112 1.64 -0.03 -19.60
C THR A 112 1.66 0.10 -18.08
N PRO A 113 2.83 0.25 -17.42
CA PRO A 113 2.84 0.38 -15.96
C PRO A 113 2.07 1.60 -15.46
N SER A 114 2.13 2.74 -16.17
CA SER A 114 1.36 3.94 -15.80
C SER A 114 -0.15 3.69 -15.80
N LYS A 115 -0.67 2.98 -16.83
CA LYS A 115 -2.08 2.60 -16.89
C LYS A 115 -2.48 1.64 -15.78
N LEU A 116 -1.65 0.63 -15.51
CA LEU A 116 -1.90 -0.36 -14.45
C LEU A 116 -1.91 0.29 -13.06
N MET A 117 -0.96 1.18 -12.76
CA MET A 117 -0.98 1.94 -11.51
C MET A 117 -2.23 2.80 -11.37
N ARG A 118 -2.60 3.53 -12.43
CA ARG A 118 -3.77 4.42 -12.40
C ARG A 118 -5.05 3.62 -12.23
N LEU A 119 -5.23 2.52 -12.95
CA LEU A 119 -6.41 1.70 -12.84
C LEU A 119 -6.42 0.99 -11.48
N GLY A 120 -5.38 0.22 -11.15
CA GLY A 120 -5.37 -0.62 -9.97
C GLY A 120 -5.28 0.15 -8.66
N TYR A 121 -4.23 0.97 -8.46
CA TYR A 121 -4.03 1.64 -7.17
C TYR A 121 -5.08 2.71 -6.88
N VAL A 122 -5.46 3.54 -7.86
CA VAL A 122 -6.43 4.62 -7.62
C VAL A 122 -7.82 4.05 -7.37
N SER A 123 -8.29 3.14 -8.24
CA SER A 123 -9.62 2.55 -8.04
C SER A 123 -9.66 1.64 -6.81
N GLY A 124 -8.59 0.88 -6.54
CA GLY A 124 -8.49 0.02 -5.37
C GLY A 124 -8.48 0.81 -4.07
N ALA A 125 -7.71 1.91 -4.00
CA ALA A 125 -7.68 2.78 -2.83
C ALA A 125 -9.03 3.47 -2.59
N LEU A 126 -9.71 3.96 -3.65
CA LEU A 126 -11.06 4.51 -3.52
C LEU A 126 -12.08 3.47 -3.07
N THR A 127 -12.00 2.26 -3.61
CA THR A 127 -12.87 1.14 -3.22
C THR A 127 -12.64 0.74 -1.76
N LEU A 128 -11.39 0.69 -1.29
CA LEU A 128 -11.11 0.45 0.12
C LEU A 128 -11.59 1.57 1.03
N LEU A 129 -11.40 2.82 0.63
CA LEU A 129 -11.86 3.97 1.41
C LEU A 129 -13.39 3.91 1.61
N THR A 130 -14.13 3.68 0.53
CA THR A 130 -15.59 3.53 0.59
C THR A 130 -15.99 2.32 1.44
N ALA A 131 -15.28 1.19 1.31
CA ALA A 131 -15.54 0.00 2.11
C ALA A 131 -15.32 0.24 3.62
N PHE A 132 -14.25 0.94 4.01
CA PHE A 132 -13.97 1.23 5.42
C PHE A 132 -15.01 2.18 6.03
N ILE A 133 -15.44 3.20 5.28
CA ILE A 133 -16.51 4.09 5.72
C ILE A 133 -17.81 3.30 5.93
N LEU A 134 -18.18 2.44 4.98
CA LEU A 134 -19.38 1.59 5.11
C LEU A 134 -19.26 0.62 6.29
N LEU A 135 -18.06 0.10 6.55
CA LEU A 135 -17.83 -0.82 7.67
C LEU A 135 -18.00 -0.12 9.03
N ILE A 136 -17.56 1.15 9.16
CA ILE A 136 -17.85 1.96 10.35
C ILE A 136 -19.36 2.16 10.52
N ILE A 137 -20.06 2.52 9.44
CA ILE A 137 -21.52 2.69 9.42
C ILE A 137 -22.25 1.38 9.72
N ALA A 138 -21.66 0.22 9.44
CA ALA A 138 -22.24 -1.08 9.77
C ALA A 138 -22.05 -1.46 11.24
N ILE A 139 -20.88 -1.16 11.82
CA ILE A 139 -20.51 -1.58 13.18
C ILE A 139 -21.30 -0.82 14.25
N VAL A 140 -21.42 0.51 14.14
CA VAL A 140 -22.06 1.35 15.16
C VAL A 140 -23.55 0.99 15.39
N PRO A 141 -24.40 0.90 14.35
CA PRO A 141 -25.80 0.46 14.45
C PRO A 141 -25.98 -1.06 14.34
N GLN A 142 -24.90 -1.85 14.20
CA GLN A 142 -24.94 -3.31 14.07
C GLN A 142 -25.81 -3.83 12.90
N ILE A 143 -25.64 -3.26 11.70
CA ILE A 143 -26.40 -3.65 10.50
C ILE A 143 -25.62 -4.71 9.70
N PRO A 144 -25.96 -6.01 9.78
CA PRO A 144 -25.13 -7.09 9.24
C PRO A 144 -25.06 -7.08 7.70
N VAL A 145 -26.11 -6.61 7.02
CA VAL A 145 -26.15 -6.53 5.56
C VAL A 145 -25.10 -5.55 5.02
N ILE A 146 -24.94 -4.38 5.67
CA ILE A 146 -23.93 -3.38 5.27
C ILE A 146 -22.53 -3.90 5.58
N ALA A 147 -22.35 -4.64 6.68
CA ALA A 147 -21.07 -5.27 7.00
C ALA A 147 -20.65 -6.28 5.91
N LEU A 148 -21.58 -7.11 5.43
CA LEU A 148 -21.32 -8.06 4.34
C LEU A 148 -20.92 -7.35 3.04
N VAL A 149 -21.65 -6.30 2.64
CA VAL A 149 -21.31 -5.49 1.45
C VAL A 149 -19.92 -4.87 1.58
N SER A 150 -19.59 -4.36 2.77
CA SER A 150 -18.28 -3.76 3.06
C SER A 150 -17.15 -4.78 2.93
N ILE A 151 -17.33 -6.02 3.41
CA ILE A 151 -16.35 -7.09 3.27
C ILE A 151 -16.11 -7.43 1.79
N VAL A 152 -17.17 -7.54 0.99
CA VAL A 152 -17.05 -7.78 -0.46
C VAL A 152 -16.27 -6.65 -1.14
N LEU A 153 -16.56 -5.39 -0.80
CA LEU A 153 -15.81 -4.23 -1.32
C LEU A 153 -14.35 -4.23 -0.88
N ILE A 154 -14.03 -4.68 0.33
CA ILE A 154 -12.63 -4.84 0.79
C ILE A 154 -11.89 -5.84 -0.11
N ILE A 155 -12.51 -6.98 -0.42
CA ILE A 155 -11.92 -7.99 -1.30
C ILE A 155 -11.68 -7.42 -2.71
N VAL A 156 -12.68 -6.75 -3.28
CA VAL A 156 -12.55 -6.11 -4.61
C VAL A 156 -11.46 -5.04 -4.60
N GLY A 157 -11.45 -4.17 -3.58
CA GLY A 157 -10.44 -3.12 -3.42
C GLY A 157 -9.03 -3.70 -3.29
N PHE A 158 -8.87 -4.77 -2.52
CA PHE A 158 -7.59 -5.47 -2.38
C PHE A 158 -7.10 -6.04 -3.71
N ILE A 159 -7.97 -6.73 -4.48
CA ILE A 159 -7.61 -7.25 -5.81
C ILE A 159 -7.16 -6.12 -6.74
N LEU A 160 -7.86 -4.99 -6.76
CA LEU A 160 -7.47 -3.82 -7.56
C LEU A 160 -6.11 -3.25 -7.13
N LEU A 161 -5.82 -3.19 -5.83
CA LEU A 161 -4.50 -2.79 -5.33
C LEU A 161 -3.39 -3.74 -5.81
N LEU A 162 -3.63 -5.05 -5.87
CA LEU A 162 -2.66 -6.02 -6.41
C LEU A 162 -2.32 -5.72 -7.87
N ILE A 163 -3.32 -5.39 -8.69
CA ILE A 163 -3.12 -4.98 -10.10
C ILE A 163 -2.24 -3.71 -10.15
N GLY A 164 -2.51 -2.74 -9.28
CA GLY A 164 -1.70 -1.52 -9.17
C GLY A 164 -0.25 -1.83 -8.81
N ARG A 165 -0.04 -2.77 -7.89
CA ARG A 165 1.26 -3.21 -7.40
C ARG A 165 2.09 -3.88 -8.48
N ILE A 166 1.46 -4.69 -9.34
CA ILE A 166 2.10 -5.24 -10.55
C ILE A 166 2.60 -4.10 -11.45
N GLY A 167 1.79 -3.04 -11.62
CA GLY A 167 2.20 -1.84 -12.36
C GLY A 167 3.47 -1.20 -11.80
N VAL A 168 3.60 -1.10 -10.47
CA VAL A 168 4.79 -0.57 -9.78
C VAL A 168 6.01 -1.46 -9.95
N ILE A 169 5.85 -2.78 -9.89
CA ILE A 169 6.94 -3.74 -10.12
C ILE A 169 7.49 -3.58 -11.55
N ILE A 170 6.61 -3.57 -12.55
CA ILE A 170 7.01 -3.38 -13.95
C ILE A 170 7.71 -2.02 -14.14
N TYR A 171 7.18 -0.97 -13.51
CA TYR A 171 7.78 0.35 -13.55
C TYR A 171 9.22 0.39 -13.03
N PHE A 172 9.51 -0.30 -11.93
CA PHE A 172 10.89 -0.36 -11.41
C PHE A 172 11.82 -1.19 -12.27
N PHE A 173 11.37 -2.28 -12.90
CA PHE A 173 12.17 -2.97 -13.91
C PHE A 173 12.51 -2.08 -15.10
N ARG A 174 11.55 -1.26 -15.57
CA ARG A 174 11.80 -0.31 -16.66
C ARG A 174 12.75 0.82 -16.25
N LEU A 175 12.66 1.30 -15.00
CA LEU A 175 13.63 2.26 -14.46
C LEU A 175 15.03 1.66 -14.33
N ARG A 176 15.13 0.38 -13.94
CA ARG A 176 16.40 -0.37 -13.95
C ARG A 176 16.99 -0.40 -15.35
N ASP A 177 16.21 -0.74 -16.36
CA ASP A 177 16.70 -0.82 -17.75
C ASP A 177 17.10 0.56 -18.29
N ALA A 178 16.35 1.61 -17.91
CA ALA A 178 16.61 2.98 -18.35
C ALA A 178 17.85 3.62 -17.72
N PHE A 179 18.09 3.38 -16.42
CA PHE A 179 19.19 4.00 -15.67
C PHE A 179 20.33 3.05 -15.33
N ASN A 180 20.25 1.79 -15.76
CA ASN A 180 21.17 0.70 -15.41
C ASN A 180 21.45 0.60 -13.90
N SER A 181 20.40 0.81 -13.08
CA SER A 181 20.51 0.84 -11.62
C SER A 181 20.13 -0.50 -11.00
N THR A 182 21.08 -1.12 -10.30
CA THR A 182 20.85 -2.34 -9.51
C THR A 182 19.90 -2.10 -8.34
N ILE A 183 19.81 -0.87 -7.81
CA ILE A 183 18.92 -0.58 -6.68
C ILE A 183 17.45 -0.70 -7.10
N PHE A 184 17.10 -0.25 -8.31
CA PHE A 184 15.74 -0.46 -8.83
C PHE A 184 15.44 -1.93 -9.12
N LEU A 185 16.45 -2.74 -9.50
CA LEU A 185 16.30 -4.19 -9.62
C LEU A 185 15.95 -4.81 -8.26
N ILE A 186 16.75 -4.52 -7.24
CA ILE A 186 16.56 -5.02 -5.87
C ILE A 186 15.17 -4.60 -5.36
N THR A 187 14.78 -3.35 -5.59
CA THR A 187 13.46 -2.81 -5.23
C THR A 187 12.33 -3.63 -5.87
N ALA A 188 12.42 -3.92 -7.17
CA ALA A 188 11.40 -4.69 -7.88
C ALA A 188 11.28 -6.13 -7.35
N ILE A 189 12.42 -6.78 -7.08
CA ILE A 189 12.47 -8.15 -6.52
C ILE A 189 11.90 -8.16 -5.10
N LEU A 190 12.27 -7.19 -4.24
CA LEU A 190 11.73 -7.08 -2.89
C LEU A 190 10.22 -6.87 -2.89
N LEU A 191 9.67 -6.12 -3.84
CA LEU A 191 8.22 -5.98 -4.00
C LEU A 191 7.52 -7.28 -4.40
N ILE A 192 8.15 -8.11 -5.25
CA ILE A 192 7.64 -9.44 -5.60
C ILE A 192 7.64 -10.35 -4.36
N ILE A 193 8.75 -10.39 -3.62
CA ILE A 193 8.84 -11.18 -2.39
C ILE A 193 7.78 -10.72 -1.39
N SER A 194 7.68 -9.41 -1.17
CA SER A 194 6.68 -8.83 -0.27
C SER A 194 5.26 -9.21 -0.70
N LEU A 195 4.94 -9.17 -2.01
CA LEU A 195 3.63 -9.58 -2.54
C LEU A 195 3.29 -11.04 -2.18
N VAL A 196 4.23 -11.97 -2.31
CA VAL A 196 4.01 -13.38 -1.97
C VAL A 196 3.86 -13.56 -0.45
N VAL A 197 4.71 -12.89 0.33
CA VAL A 197 4.72 -12.95 1.80
C VAL A 197 3.43 -12.37 2.40
N THR A 198 2.81 -11.35 1.77
CA THR A 198 1.53 -10.77 2.22
C THR A 198 0.42 -11.82 2.37
N PHE A 199 0.42 -12.88 1.57
CA PHE A 199 -0.62 -13.92 1.62
C PHE A 199 -0.41 -14.96 2.73
N ILE A 200 0.72 -14.91 3.45
CA ILE A 200 1.06 -15.86 4.50
C ILE A 200 0.85 -15.16 5.87
N PRO A 201 -0.24 -15.45 6.61
CA PRO A 201 -0.62 -14.68 7.79
C PRO A 201 0.48 -14.59 8.87
N ILE A 202 1.18 -15.71 9.10
CA ILE A 202 2.22 -15.84 10.14
C ILE A 202 3.41 -14.90 9.90
N VAL A 203 3.72 -14.59 8.64
CA VAL A 203 4.87 -13.75 8.26
C VAL A 203 4.45 -12.42 7.62
N SER A 204 3.15 -12.08 7.68
CA SER A 204 2.60 -10.86 7.10
C SER A 204 3.28 -9.58 7.63
N ALA A 205 3.73 -9.59 8.89
CA ALA A 205 4.52 -8.50 9.47
C ALA A 205 5.86 -8.26 8.74
N LEU A 206 6.49 -9.32 8.20
CA LEU A 206 7.69 -9.18 7.38
C LEU A 206 7.39 -8.45 6.06
N ALA A 207 6.19 -8.60 5.51
CA ALA A 207 5.80 -7.91 4.28
C ALA A 207 5.83 -6.38 4.45
N VAL A 208 5.40 -5.88 5.62
CA VAL A 208 5.44 -4.45 5.99
C VAL A 208 6.88 -3.95 6.05
N ILE A 209 7.78 -4.70 6.67
CA ILE A 209 9.21 -4.33 6.77
C ILE A 209 9.85 -4.30 5.38
N LEU A 210 9.55 -5.29 4.53
CA LEU A 210 10.05 -5.32 3.15
C LEU A 210 9.53 -4.12 2.35
N GLU A 211 8.25 -3.77 2.48
CA GLU A 211 7.70 -2.57 1.82
C GLU A 211 8.38 -1.29 2.29
N LEU A 212 8.68 -1.18 3.59
CA LEU A 212 9.40 -0.04 4.13
C LEU A 212 10.79 0.08 3.50
N ILE A 213 11.53 -1.02 3.43
CA ILE A 213 12.88 -1.07 2.82
C ILE A 213 12.81 -0.67 1.34
N VAL A 214 11.83 -1.19 0.60
CA VAL A 214 11.60 -0.84 -0.82
C VAL A 214 11.48 0.68 -0.98
N TRP A 215 10.60 1.34 -0.23
CA TRP A 215 10.38 2.77 -0.41
C TRP A 215 11.57 3.62 0.05
N VAL A 216 12.33 3.16 1.05
CA VAL A 216 13.60 3.78 1.43
C VAL A 216 14.63 3.68 0.30
N LEU A 217 14.78 2.51 -0.32
CA LEU A 217 15.69 2.33 -1.45
C LEU A 217 15.31 3.20 -2.65
N VAL A 218 14.01 3.28 -2.98
CA VAL A 218 13.49 4.16 -4.04
C VAL A 218 13.81 5.61 -3.74
N PHE A 219 13.64 6.05 -2.50
CA PHE A 219 13.95 7.42 -2.09
C PHE A 219 15.42 7.76 -2.28
N ILE A 220 16.31 6.88 -1.82
CA ILE A 220 17.77 7.05 -1.92
C ILE A 220 18.19 7.08 -3.39
N GLU A 221 17.70 6.12 -4.19
CA GLU A 221 18.10 6.00 -5.59
C GLU A 221 17.57 7.15 -6.45
N ALA A 222 16.31 7.57 -6.22
CA ALA A 222 15.76 8.73 -6.91
C ALA A 222 16.57 10.00 -6.64
N ASN A 223 17.09 10.16 -5.42
CA ASN A 223 17.96 11.29 -5.08
C ASN A 223 19.35 11.15 -5.73
N SER A 224 19.96 9.96 -5.64
CA SER A 224 21.27 9.69 -6.25
C SER A 224 21.28 9.93 -7.76
N LEU A 225 20.26 9.44 -8.48
CA LEU A 225 20.15 9.64 -9.92
C LEU A 225 19.94 11.11 -10.28
N ARG A 226 19.13 11.83 -9.50
CA ARG A 226 18.94 13.26 -9.72
C ARG A 226 20.26 14.02 -9.59
N ASP A 227 21.03 13.73 -8.55
CA ASP A 227 22.33 14.37 -8.32
C ASP A 227 23.30 14.06 -9.47
N LYS A 228 23.39 12.80 -9.90
CA LYS A 228 24.23 12.35 -11.03
C LYS A 228 23.84 12.98 -12.38
N ILE A 229 22.54 13.22 -12.61
CA ILE A 229 22.05 13.89 -13.82
C ILE A 229 22.33 15.39 -13.77
N THR A 230 22.23 16.01 -12.59
CA THR A 230 22.57 17.43 -12.41
C THR A 230 24.07 17.68 -12.53
N SER A 231 24.93 16.78 -12.03
CA SER A 231 26.40 16.86 -12.16
C SER A 231 26.91 16.51 -13.57
N GLY A 232 26.04 16.04 -14.47
CA GLY A 232 26.41 15.65 -15.83
C GLY A 232 27.09 14.27 -15.93
N THR A 233 27.14 13.51 -14.83
CA THR A 233 27.70 12.16 -14.79
C THR A 233 26.85 11.16 -15.58
N ILE A 234 25.53 11.38 -15.65
CA ILE A 234 24.61 10.61 -16.49
C ILE A 234 23.99 11.57 -17.51
N GLN A 235 24.10 11.22 -18.80
CA GLN A 235 23.42 11.92 -19.89
C GLN A 235 22.09 11.22 -20.18
N VAL A 236 21.02 12.00 -20.30
CA VAL A 236 19.63 11.53 -20.45
C VAL A 236 18.94 12.22 -21.61
#